data_AF-A0A7J3M923-F1
#
_entry.id   AF-A0A7J3M923-F1
#
_cell.length_a   1.000
_cell.length_b   1.000
_cell.length_c   1.000
_cell.angle_alpha   90.00
_cell.angle_beta   90.00
_cell.angle_gamma   90.00
#
_symmetry.space_group_name_H-M   'P 1'
#
loop_
_entity.id
_entity.type
_entity.pdbx_description
1 polymer ?
#
loop_
_entity_poly.entity_id
_entity_poly.type
_entity_poly.pdbx_seq_one_letter_code
_entity_poly.pdbx_strand_id
1 'polypeptide(L)'
;LEERGILKGYTVIVDPTKIGYGTIAIILIQAEGAHLIDVENEVAKMDNVIAVYDITGDFDIAVIARFKDRFGLNAFVKRILSMPYVKRTVTNVVLNVVKEDFRVKISS
;
A
#
# COMPACT_ATOMS: atom_id res chain seq x y z
N LEU A 1 -20.25 15.06 -13.33
CA LEU A 1 -19.72 14.63 -12.00
C LEU A 1 -18.19 14.69 -11.98
N GLU A 2 -17.58 14.55 -13.15
CA GLU A 2 -16.17 14.71 -13.50
C GLU A 2 -15.68 16.13 -13.17
N GLU A 3 -16.35 17.17 -13.69
CA GLU A 3 -15.98 18.58 -13.44
C GLU A 3 -16.06 18.97 -11.96
N ARG A 4 -16.95 18.30 -11.21
CA ARG A 4 -17.10 18.46 -9.76
C ARG A 4 -16.05 17.65 -8.97
N GLY A 5 -15.17 16.92 -9.64
CA GLY A 5 -14.11 16.10 -9.04
C GLY A 5 -14.60 14.85 -8.29
N ILE A 6 -15.87 14.48 -8.46
CA ILE A 6 -16.49 13.30 -7.81
C ILE A 6 -16.04 12.02 -8.53
N LEU A 7 -16.05 12.02 -9.86
CA LEU A 7 -15.44 10.95 -10.64
C LEU A 7 -13.96 11.27 -10.83
N LYS A 8 -13.09 10.45 -10.22
CA LYS A 8 -11.63 10.62 -10.29
C LYS A 8 -11.02 10.06 -11.58
N GLY A 9 -11.75 9.21 -12.29
CA GLY A 9 -11.32 8.62 -13.56
C GLY A 9 -12.10 7.35 -13.90
N TYR A 10 -11.76 6.78 -15.05
CA TYR A 10 -12.25 5.49 -15.51
C TYR A 10 -11.09 4.50 -15.60
N THR A 11 -11.30 3.26 -15.18
CA THR A 11 -10.27 2.23 -15.23
C THR A 11 -10.87 0.86 -15.46
N VAL A 12 -10.04 -0.07 -15.93
CA VAL A 12 -10.34 -1.49 -15.99
C VAL A 12 -9.80 -2.17 -14.74
N ILE A 13 -10.59 -3.09 -14.17
CA ILE A 13 -10.15 -3.88 -13.03
C ILE A 13 -9.55 -5.17 -13.56
N VAL A 14 -8.24 -5.32 -13.36
CA VAL A 14 -7.47 -6.50 -13.77
C VAL A 14 -7.37 -7.46 -12.59
N ASP A 15 -7.45 -8.76 -12.86
CA ASP A 15 -7.13 -9.80 -11.88
C ASP A 15 -5.59 -9.88 -11.70
N PRO A 16 -5.03 -9.45 -10.56
CA PRO A 16 -3.58 -9.40 -10.38
C PRO A 16 -2.94 -10.78 -10.40
N THR A 17 -3.67 -11.82 -10.01
CA THR A 17 -3.15 -13.20 -9.96
C THR A 17 -2.87 -13.73 -11.36
N LYS A 18 -3.70 -13.38 -12.34
CA LYS A 18 -3.55 -13.79 -13.75
C LYS A 18 -2.38 -13.11 -14.46
N ILE A 19 -1.87 -12.00 -13.92
CA ILE A 19 -0.69 -11.29 -14.43
C ILE A 19 0.54 -11.49 -13.54
N GLY A 20 0.49 -12.48 -12.65
CA GLY A 20 1.62 -12.94 -11.86
C GLY A 20 1.83 -12.22 -10.53
N TYR A 21 0.96 -11.31 -10.11
CA TYR A 21 1.02 -10.63 -8.80
C TYR A 21 0.25 -11.42 -7.73
N GLY A 22 0.81 -12.58 -7.35
CA GLY A 22 0.19 -13.50 -6.40
C GLY A 22 0.46 -13.22 -4.92
N THR A 23 1.46 -12.38 -4.60
CA THR A 23 1.82 -12.08 -3.19
C THR A 23 1.29 -10.72 -2.80
N ILE A 24 0.58 -10.61 -1.68
CA ILE A 24 0.13 -9.35 -1.09
C ILE A 24 0.71 -9.24 0.31
N ALA A 25 1.15 -8.04 0.69
CA ALA A 25 1.56 -7.76 2.05
C ALA A 25 0.91 -6.49 2.59
N ILE A 26 0.59 -6.53 3.87
CA ILE A 26 0.23 -5.36 4.69
C ILE A 26 1.46 -5.03 5.54
N ILE A 27 2.05 -3.86 5.31
CA ILE A 27 3.30 -3.44 5.94
C ILE A 27 2.98 -2.23 6.81
N LEU A 28 3.13 -2.40 8.12
CA LEU A 28 3.00 -1.34 9.10
C LEU A 28 4.37 -0.72 9.33
N ILE A 29 4.47 0.60 9.29
CA ILE A 29 5.72 1.35 9.41
C ILE A 29 5.58 2.32 10.57
N GLN A 30 6.59 2.34 11.42
CA GLN A 30 6.78 3.36 12.43
C GLN A 30 7.95 4.25 12.01
N ALA A 31 7.75 5.56 12.03
CA ALA A 31 8.74 6.53 11.61
C ALA A 31 8.96 7.65 12.65
N GLU A 32 9.82 8.61 12.33
CA GLU A 32 9.96 9.83 13.11
C GLU A 32 8.86 10.81 12.76
N GLY A 33 8.13 11.30 13.77
CA GLY A 33 6.94 12.13 13.58
C GLY A 33 7.17 13.38 12.71
N ALA A 34 8.35 14.00 12.79
CA ALA A 34 8.70 15.18 11.98
C ALA A 34 8.84 14.87 10.47
N HIS A 35 8.98 13.59 10.10
CA HIS A 35 9.29 13.14 8.74
C HIS A 35 8.28 12.11 8.20
N LEU A 36 7.09 11.99 8.82
CA LEU A 36 6.05 11.06 8.38
C LEU A 36 5.67 11.26 6.91
N ILE A 37 5.36 12.51 6.55
CA ILE A 37 4.98 12.89 5.18
C ILE A 37 6.09 12.57 4.17
N ASP A 38 7.36 12.70 4.56
CA ASP A 38 8.49 12.37 3.69
C ASP A 38 8.53 10.87 3.40
N VAL A 39 8.38 10.04 4.44
CA VAL A 39 8.35 8.58 4.32
C VAL A 39 7.14 8.13 3.49
N GLU A 40 5.95 8.67 3.76
CA GLU A 40 4.72 8.35 3.03
C GLU A 40 4.84 8.64 1.54
N ASN A 41 5.32 9.83 1.18
CA ASN A 41 5.47 10.24 -0.21
C ASN A 41 6.47 9.38 -0.97
N GLU A 42 7.57 8.96 -0.33
CA GLU A 42 8.54 8.07 -0.95
C GLU A 42 7.98 6.65 -1.15
N VAL A 43 7.19 6.16 -0.20
CA VAL A 43 6.51 4.87 -0.32
C VAL A 43 5.42 4.91 -1.40
N ALA A 44 4.65 6.00 -1.47
CA ALA A 44 3.56 6.17 -2.45
C ALA A 44 4.03 6.20 -3.91
N LYS A 45 5.31 6.50 -4.16
CA LYS A 45 5.92 6.47 -5.50
C LYS A 45 6.29 5.07 -5.99
N MET A 46 6.21 4.05 -5.14
CA MET A 46 6.66 2.70 -5.49
C MET A 46 5.55 1.95 -6.24
N ASP A 47 5.81 1.50 -7.48
CA ASP A 47 4.79 0.90 -8.37
C ASP A 47 4.04 -0.30 -7.79
N ASN A 48 4.67 -1.02 -6.86
CA ASN A 48 4.10 -2.19 -6.22
C ASN A 48 3.18 -1.85 -5.04
N VAL A 49 3.10 -0.56 -4.65
CA VAL A 49 2.23 -0.05 -3.58
C VAL A 49 0.88 0.31 -4.16
N ILE A 50 -0.17 -0.20 -3.52
CA ILE A 50 -1.57 -0.02 -3.93
C ILE A 50 -2.26 1.01 -3.07
N ALA A 51 -1.90 1.05 -1.78
CA ALA A 51 -2.43 2.03 -0.85
C ALA A 51 -1.38 2.35 0.22
N VAL A 52 -1.37 3.62 0.63
CA VAL A 52 -0.65 4.13 1.79
C VAL A 52 -1.67 4.90 2.62
N TYR A 53 -1.74 4.59 3.91
CA TYR A 53 -2.61 5.27 4.85
C TYR A 53 -1.78 5.77 6.02
N ASP A 54 -1.95 7.04 6.36
CA ASP A 54 -1.63 7.58 7.69
C ASP A 54 -2.67 7.02 8.68
N ILE A 55 -2.20 6.37 9.74
CA ILE A 55 -3.04 5.64 10.69
C ILE A 55 -2.68 5.99 12.14
N THR A 56 -3.68 5.93 13.01
CA THR A 56 -3.46 5.97 14.46
C THR A 56 -3.19 4.56 15.00
N GLY A 57 -2.33 4.45 16.01
CA GLY A 57 -2.07 3.20 16.73
C GLY A 57 -0.59 3.08 17.11
N ASP A 58 -0.10 1.84 17.21
CA ASP A 58 1.31 1.56 17.50
C ASP A 58 2.24 1.85 16.32
N PHE A 59 1.67 2.04 15.13
CA PHE A 59 2.35 2.36 13.88
C PHE A 59 1.69 3.57 13.26
N ASP A 60 2.48 4.29 12.46
CA ASP A 60 2.07 5.57 11.89
C ASP A 60 1.56 5.39 10.45
N ILE A 61 2.07 4.41 9.70
CA ILE A 61 1.75 4.22 8.28
C ILE A 61 1.36 2.76 8.01
N ALA A 62 0.26 2.55 7.29
CA ALA A 62 -0.13 1.25 6.74
C ALA A 62 -0.02 1.23 5.22
N VAL A 63 0.75 0.28 4.70
CA VAL A 63 1.02 0.10 3.27
C VAL A 63 0.43 -1.23 2.80
N ILE A 64 -0.34 -1.20 1.73
CA ILE A 64 -0.80 -2.40 1.02
C ILE A 64 -0.02 -2.50 -0.27
N ALA A 65 0.68 -3.60 -0.48
CA ALA A 65 1.53 -3.80 -1.66
C ALA A 65 1.37 -5.19 -2.27
N ARG A 66 1.54 -5.27 -3.60
CA ARG A 66 1.51 -6.52 -4.39
C ARG A 66 2.86 -6.82 -5.00
N PHE A 67 3.22 -8.10 -5.01
CA PHE A 67 4.47 -8.59 -5.52
C PHE A 67 4.24 -9.83 -6.38
N LYS A 68 5.15 -10.05 -7.33
CA LYS A 68 5.15 -11.27 -8.12
C LYS A 68 5.52 -12.49 -7.29
N ASP A 69 6.47 -12.30 -6.38
CA ASP A 69 7.01 -13.35 -5.54
C ASP A 69 7.53 -12.81 -4.20
N ARG A 70 7.97 -13.73 -3.35
CA ARG A 70 8.58 -13.44 -2.05
C ARG A 70 9.90 -12.66 -2.13
N PHE A 71 10.63 -12.74 -3.25
CA PHE A 71 11.89 -12.04 -3.41
C PHE A 71 11.65 -10.54 -3.60
N GLY A 72 10.65 -10.18 -4.40
CA GLY A 72 10.18 -8.80 -4.55
C GLY A 72 9.72 -8.21 -3.22
N LEU A 73 8.94 -8.97 -2.43
CA LEU A 73 8.53 -8.56 -1.09
C LEU A 73 9.75 -8.30 -0.18
N ASN A 74 10.69 -9.24 -0.12
CA ASN A 74 11.87 -9.11 0.73
C ASN A 74 12.75 -7.91 0.33
N ALA A 75 12.94 -7.66 -0.96
CA ALA A 75 13.68 -6.50 -1.44
C ALA A 75 12.98 -5.18 -1.04
N PHE A 76 11.65 -5.14 -1.16
CA PHE A 76 10.85 -3.98 -0.79
C PHE A 76 10.92 -3.68 0.72
N VAL A 77 10.77 -4.70 1.57
CA VAL A 77 10.88 -4.52 3.03
C VAL A 77 12.26 -4.02 3.42
N LYS A 78 13.33 -4.57 2.82
CA LYS A 78 14.70 -4.08 3.05
C LYS A 78 14.87 -2.62 2.62
N ARG A 79 14.28 -2.23 1.48
CA ARG A 79 14.30 -0.86 1.01
C ARG A 79 13.63 0.07 2.02
N ILE A 80 12.44 -0.28 2.51
CA ILE A 80 11.74 0.52 3.55
C ILE A 80 12.59 0.63 4.81
N LEU A 81 13.12 -0.48 5.32
CA LEU A 81 13.96 -0.48 6.52
C LEU A 81 15.24 0.37 6.37
N SER A 82 15.72 0.59 5.15
CA SER A 82 16.87 1.46 4.87
C SER A 82 16.52 2.93 4.65
N MET A 83 15.23 3.27 4.59
CA MET A 83 14.81 4.66 4.39
C MET A 83 15.13 5.48 5.65
N PRO A 84 15.59 6.74 5.47
CA PRO A 84 15.70 7.68 6.58
C PRO A 84 14.39 7.76 7.37
N TYR A 85 14.51 7.95 8.68
CA TYR A 85 13.39 8.16 9.61
C TYR A 85 12.49 6.95 9.86
N VAL A 86 12.65 5.84 9.13
CA VAL A 86 11.96 4.59 9.44
C VAL A 86 12.62 3.94 10.65
N LYS A 87 11.84 3.74 11.71
CA LYS A 87 12.30 3.12 12.96
C LYS A 87 12.06 1.62 12.96
N ARG A 88 10.89 1.20 12.46
CA ARG A 88 10.45 -0.18 12.56
C ARG A 88 9.42 -0.49 11.48
N THR A 89 9.41 -1.75 11.04
CA THR A 89 8.34 -2.28 10.19
C THR A 89 7.80 -3.59 10.74
N VAL A 90 6.51 -3.85 10.54
CA VAL A 90 5.90 -5.18 10.68
C VAL A 90 5.25 -5.56 9.37
N THR A 91 5.68 -6.70 8.80
CA THR A 91 5.15 -7.20 7.52
C THR A 91 4.23 -8.38 7.78
N ASN A 92 2.97 -8.24 7.37
CA ASN A 92 1.97 -9.31 7.39
C ASN A 92 1.74 -9.78 5.96
N VAL A 93 2.08 -11.04 5.67
CA VAL A 93 1.77 -11.65 4.37
C VAL A 93 0.31 -12.08 4.36
N VAL A 94 -0.44 -11.65 3.35
CA VAL A 94 -1.85 -12.02 3.21
C VAL A 94 -1.93 -13.45 2.67
N LEU A 95 -2.58 -14.33 3.44
CA LEU A 95 -2.77 -15.74 3.06
C LEU A 95 -4.00 -15.94 2.19
N ASN A 96 -5.07 -15.18 2.43
CA ASN A 96 -6.32 -15.26 1.69
C ASN A 96 -7.00 -13.88 1.62
N VAL A 97 -7.52 -13.53 0.45
CA VAL A 97 -8.32 -12.31 0.26
C VAL A 97 -9.79 -12.68 0.34
N VAL A 98 -10.42 -12.35 1.47
CA VAL A 98 -11.87 -12.51 1.62
C VAL A 98 -12.63 -11.46 0.81
N LYS A 99 -12.11 -10.21 0.77
CA LYS A 99 -12.67 -9.11 0.00
C LYS A 99 -11.62 -8.03 -0.24
N GLU A 100 -11.52 -7.55 -1.48
CA GLU A 100 -10.76 -6.36 -1.86
C GLU A 100 -11.52 -5.65 -2.99
N ASP A 101 -12.03 -4.45 -2.71
CA ASP A 101 -12.77 -3.62 -3.69
C ASP A 101 -12.60 -2.15 -3.29
N PHE A 102 -11.91 -1.38 -4.13
CA PHE A 102 -11.64 0.05 -3.89
C PHE A 102 -12.80 0.96 -4.29
N ARG A 103 -13.90 0.40 -4.83
CA ARG A 103 -15.06 1.20 -5.25
C ARG A 103 -15.94 1.54 -4.07
N VAL A 104 -16.42 2.79 -4.05
CA VAL A 104 -17.44 3.25 -3.11
C VAL A 104 -18.82 2.94 -3.68
N LYS A 105 -19.67 2.25 -2.90
CA LYS A 105 -21.07 2.07 -3.26
C LYS A 105 -21.81 3.39 -3.12
N ILE A 106 -22.48 3.82 -4.19
CA ILE A 106 -23.35 4.99 -4.17
C ILE A 106 -24.78 4.47 -4.07
N SER A 107 -25.40 4.64 -2.91
CA SER A 107 -26.85 4.39 -2.74
C SER A 107 -27.62 5.52 -3.41
N SER A 108 -28.65 5.18 -4.18
CA SER A 108 -29.68 6.13 -4.65
C SER A 108 -30.63 6.52 -3.53
#